data_AF-A0A1I8JB38-F1
#
_entry.id   AF-A0A1I8JB38-F1
#
_cell.length_a   1.000
_cell.length_b   1.000
_cell.length_c   1.000
_cell.angle_alpha   90.00
_cell.angle_beta   90.00
_cell.angle_gamma   90.00
#
_symmetry.space_group_name_H-M   'P 1'
#
loop_
_entity.id
_entity.type
_entity.pdbx_description
1 polymer ?
#
loop_
_entity_poly.entity_id
_entity_poly.type
_entity_poly.pdbx_seq_one_letter_code
_entity_poly.pdbx_strand_id
1 'polypeptide(L)'
;DGRCGSKRFNRFVTSGSVELSDSVSSWLFVETEVARESQCLLLCQLRGCAVAELNRTARVCRAVSLSNESSGQPAGPNGSHVTRQLGSPDDSAVTLWKAEEFEQYLMSLPSAGHLLKNSSSGRNGSIETFTAPASGCYLIEAAGARGGNNTLTNTTGGQGAQVSARVNLTAGTQLSIVVGQMGGSTSLSSEGGGGGGGSFVFRTNDHLLLLAAGGGGGATLWKNGRPGEVSVNASDSIGSDYSATGFGGSNGQPGFNDPSGTRSETNHGGCGAGWLGRAVNPRRSSDDGERGGGPAEGFVGGSAGGGSACDGGFGGGGGGGCMCGGKYGAPGAGGGFSGGGAGVGYGHIGGGGGSFCMGGCVSGTVSTGDQGFASIRPKSISFEPAFQACKLHNHRRDEADDEDLMEFIRFIECGNDDALPPLPSEEEACPEDPMRNKPCNSANL
;
A
#
# COMPACT_ATOMS: atom_id res chain seq x y z
N ASP A 1 -32.99 13.76 -29.73
CA ASP A 1 -31.65 13.32 -29.32
C ASP A 1 -31.45 13.38 -27.82
N GLY A 2 -31.85 12.30 -27.15
CA GLY A 2 -31.67 12.13 -25.70
C GLY A 2 -30.23 11.77 -25.38
N ARG A 3 -29.48 12.70 -24.79
CA ARG A 3 -28.22 12.37 -24.11
C ARG A 3 -28.54 11.73 -22.77
N CYS A 4 -28.36 10.41 -22.71
CA CYS A 4 -28.46 9.62 -21.50
C CYS A 4 -27.34 10.04 -20.52
N GLY A 5 -27.71 10.50 -19.32
CA GLY A 5 -26.94 10.29 -18.08
C GLY A 5 -25.68 11.12 -17.77
N SER A 6 -25.46 12.29 -18.37
CA SER A 6 -24.30 13.13 -17.98
C SER A 6 -24.50 13.75 -16.58
N LYS A 7 -23.67 13.36 -15.59
CA LYS A 7 -23.67 13.97 -14.24
C LYS A 7 -23.44 15.49 -14.40
N ARG A 8 -24.32 16.32 -13.82
CA ARG A 8 -24.18 17.78 -13.82
C ARG A 8 -23.53 18.23 -12.53
N PHE A 9 -22.39 18.90 -12.65
CA PHE A 9 -21.70 19.53 -11.53
C PHE A 9 -22.20 20.97 -11.37
N ASN A 10 -22.73 21.29 -10.20
CA ASN A 10 -23.33 22.61 -9.94
C ASN A 10 -22.41 23.53 -9.13
N ARG A 11 -21.49 22.97 -8.34
CA ARG A 11 -20.54 23.71 -7.50
C ARG A 11 -19.11 23.42 -7.95
N PHE A 12 -18.36 24.49 -8.17
CA PHE A 12 -16.97 24.47 -8.58
C PHE A 12 -16.12 25.25 -7.59
N VAL A 13 -14.94 24.73 -7.31
CA VAL A 13 -13.93 25.33 -6.43
C VAL A 13 -12.66 25.61 -7.23
N THR A 14 -11.96 26.69 -6.92
CA THR A 14 -10.67 27.02 -7.54
C THR A 14 -9.63 25.97 -7.19
N SER A 15 -8.79 25.60 -8.15
CA SER A 15 -7.71 24.63 -7.97
C SER A 15 -6.47 25.10 -8.73
N GLY A 16 -5.27 24.70 -8.30
CA GLY A 16 -4.03 25.10 -8.98
C GLY A 16 -3.76 24.30 -10.26
N SER A 17 -3.88 22.97 -10.18
CA SER A 17 -3.64 22.06 -11.30
C SER A 17 -4.43 20.76 -11.14
N VAL A 18 -4.86 20.18 -12.25
CA VAL A 18 -5.43 18.82 -12.30
C VAL A 18 -4.72 18.05 -13.40
N GLU A 19 -4.20 16.88 -13.04
CA GLU A 19 -3.54 15.97 -13.96
C GLU A 19 -4.32 14.65 -13.99
N LEU A 20 -4.75 14.26 -15.18
CA LEU A 20 -5.50 13.04 -15.46
C LEU A 20 -4.66 12.17 -16.38
N SER A 21 -4.53 10.88 -16.09
CA SER A 21 -3.87 9.93 -16.98
C SER A 21 -4.83 9.36 -18.02
N ASP A 22 -4.25 8.66 -18.99
CA ASP A 22 -4.96 7.91 -20.02
C ASP A 22 -5.75 6.70 -19.48
N SER A 23 -5.60 6.32 -18.20
CA SER A 23 -6.41 5.27 -17.58
C SER A 23 -7.87 5.68 -17.33
N VAL A 24 -8.19 6.97 -17.43
CA VAL A 24 -9.55 7.50 -17.35
C VAL A 24 -10.00 8.05 -18.70
N SER A 25 -11.20 7.65 -19.12
CA SER A 25 -11.86 8.21 -20.29
C SER A 25 -12.23 9.67 -20.02
N SER A 26 -11.53 10.60 -20.67
CA SER A 26 -11.69 12.04 -20.49
C SER A 26 -11.84 12.76 -21.82
N TRP A 27 -12.80 13.69 -21.89
CA TRP A 27 -13.05 14.47 -23.09
C TRP A 27 -12.76 15.95 -22.86
N LEU A 28 -11.88 16.52 -23.68
CA LEU A 28 -11.52 17.93 -23.64
C LEU A 28 -12.36 18.72 -24.65
N PHE A 29 -13.05 19.73 -24.14
CA PHE A 29 -13.69 20.74 -24.93
C PHE A 29 -12.84 22.01 -24.91
N VAL A 30 -12.59 22.59 -26.07
CA VAL A 30 -11.88 23.87 -26.19
C VAL A 30 -12.83 24.86 -26.86
N GLU A 31 -13.03 26.00 -26.22
CA GLU A 31 -13.84 27.10 -26.73
C GLU A 31 -12.98 28.37 -26.75
N THR A 32 -12.90 29.01 -27.91
CA THR A 32 -12.17 30.26 -28.10
C THR A 32 -13.08 31.46 -27.86
N GLU A 33 -12.50 32.66 -27.75
CA GLU A 33 -13.23 33.92 -27.53
C GLU A 33 -14.00 34.01 -26.20
N VAL A 34 -13.62 33.19 -25.22
CA VAL A 34 -14.21 33.24 -23.87
C VAL A 34 -13.39 34.19 -23.01
N ALA A 35 -13.98 35.33 -22.64
CA ALA A 35 -13.30 36.36 -21.84
C ALA A 35 -13.72 36.40 -20.37
N ARG A 36 -14.84 35.75 -20.02
CA ARG A 36 -15.42 35.80 -18.67
C ARG A 36 -15.45 34.41 -18.03
N GLU A 37 -15.12 34.37 -16.74
CA GLU A 37 -15.15 33.15 -15.92
C GLU A 37 -16.54 32.52 -15.89
N SER A 38 -17.58 33.33 -15.69
CA SER A 38 -18.97 32.89 -15.67
C SER A 38 -19.40 32.22 -16.97
N GLN A 39 -18.87 32.67 -18.10
CA GLN A 39 -19.13 32.07 -19.42
C GLN A 39 -18.45 30.70 -19.54
N CYS A 40 -17.19 30.58 -19.10
CA CYS A 40 -16.45 29.31 -19.14
C CYS A 40 -17.09 28.26 -18.22
N LEU A 41 -17.47 28.64 -16.99
CA LEU A 41 -18.14 27.76 -16.05
C LEU A 41 -19.54 27.34 -16.54
N LEU A 42 -20.29 28.24 -17.18
CA LEU A 42 -21.59 27.88 -17.76
C LEU A 42 -21.45 26.88 -18.91
N LEU A 43 -20.45 27.05 -19.79
CA LEU A 43 -20.14 26.10 -20.85
C LEU A 43 -19.77 24.72 -20.28
N CYS A 44 -18.96 24.71 -19.22
CA CYS A 44 -18.60 23.52 -18.46
C CYS A 44 -19.84 22.79 -17.91
N GLN A 45 -20.75 23.53 -17.25
CA GLN A 45 -22.00 22.99 -16.70
C GLN A 45 -22.93 22.42 -17.78
N LEU A 46 -23.09 23.12 -18.90
CA LEU A 46 -23.93 22.67 -20.01
C LEU A 46 -23.41 21.39 -20.67
N ARG A 47 -22.10 21.19 -20.66
CA ARG A 47 -21.43 20.01 -21.22
C ARG A 47 -21.21 18.87 -20.19
N GLY A 48 -21.58 19.07 -18.92
CA GLY A 48 -21.36 18.09 -17.86
C GLY A 48 -19.88 17.89 -17.52
N CYS A 49 -19.07 18.93 -17.70
CA CYS A 49 -17.64 18.90 -17.42
C CYS A 49 -17.39 18.96 -15.90
N ALA A 50 -16.37 18.24 -15.45
CA ALA A 50 -15.96 18.18 -14.05
C ALA A 50 -14.80 19.15 -13.72
N VAL A 51 -14.08 19.61 -14.75
CA VAL A 51 -12.97 20.56 -14.65
C VAL A 51 -13.10 21.63 -15.74
N ALA A 52 -12.80 22.88 -15.43
CA ALA A 52 -12.75 23.99 -16.37
C ALA A 52 -11.53 24.87 -16.10
N GLU A 53 -10.87 25.32 -17.16
CA GLU A 53 -9.72 26.20 -17.16
C GLU A 53 -10.02 27.37 -18.10
N LEU A 54 -9.79 28.60 -17.63
CA LEU A 54 -9.85 29.80 -18.45
C LEU A 54 -8.47 30.45 -18.49
N ASN A 55 -7.91 30.55 -19.70
CA ASN A 55 -6.78 31.42 -19.95
C ASN A 55 -7.29 32.80 -20.41
N ARG A 56 -7.12 33.82 -19.57
CA ARG A 56 -7.63 35.17 -19.79
C ARG A 56 -6.88 35.93 -20.88
N THR A 57 -5.59 35.67 -21.06
CA THR A 57 -4.76 36.33 -22.10
C THR A 57 -5.07 35.77 -23.48
N ALA A 58 -5.17 34.45 -23.60
CA ALA A 58 -5.53 33.77 -24.84
C ALA A 58 -7.04 33.79 -25.15
N ARG A 59 -7.89 34.11 -24.16
CA ARG A 59 -9.37 34.00 -24.23
C ARG A 59 -9.84 32.61 -24.64
N VAL A 60 -9.22 31.59 -24.06
CA VAL A 60 -9.53 30.18 -24.33
C VAL A 60 -10.06 29.53 -23.06
N CYS A 61 -11.24 28.91 -23.17
CA CYS A 61 -11.82 28.08 -22.14
C CYS A 61 -11.61 26.60 -22.51
N ARG A 62 -10.90 25.86 -21.66
CA ARG A 62 -10.72 24.41 -21.76
C ARG A 62 -11.56 23.74 -20.68
N ALA A 63 -12.42 22.80 -21.04
CA ALA A 63 -13.26 22.08 -20.06
C ALA A 63 -13.16 20.58 -20.28
N VAL A 64 -13.05 19.82 -19.19
CA VAL A 64 -12.92 18.36 -19.24
C VAL A 64 -14.11 17.68 -18.59
N SER A 65 -14.72 16.76 -19.31
CA SER A 65 -15.71 15.81 -18.77
C SER A 65 -15.06 14.43 -18.60
N LEU A 66 -15.40 13.74 -17.52
CA LEU A 66 -15.02 12.35 -17.31
C LEU A 66 -16.19 11.44 -17.72
N SER A 67 -15.90 10.34 -18.41
CA SER A 67 -16.87 9.33 -18.80
C SER A 67 -16.79 8.12 -17.90
N ASN A 68 -17.95 7.60 -17.50
CA ASN A 68 -18.04 6.30 -16.84
C ASN A 68 -18.17 5.19 -17.90
N GLU A 69 -17.06 4.56 -18.25
CA GLU A 69 -17.06 3.36 -19.10
C GLU A 69 -17.34 2.12 -18.24
N SER A 70 -18.57 2.03 -17.72
CA SER A 70 -19.04 0.77 -17.14
C SER A 70 -19.33 -0.23 -18.26
N SER A 71 -19.04 -1.52 -18.00
CA SER A 71 -19.13 -2.62 -18.97
C SER A 71 -20.48 -2.62 -19.70
N GLY A 72 -20.52 -2.10 -20.93
CA GLY A 72 -21.72 -2.07 -21.76
C GLY A 72 -21.97 -0.79 -22.56
N GLN A 73 -21.25 0.32 -22.30
CA GLN A 73 -21.26 1.49 -23.18
C GLN A 73 -20.07 1.46 -24.17
N PRO A 74 -20.23 1.96 -25.40
CA PRO A 74 -19.13 1.98 -26.37
C PRO A 74 -17.94 2.73 -25.77
N ALA A 75 -16.73 2.18 -25.99
CA ALA A 75 -15.47 2.84 -25.66
C ALA A 75 -15.56 4.31 -26.11
N GLY A 76 -15.10 5.22 -25.24
CA GLY A 76 -15.18 6.65 -25.49
C GLY A 76 -14.66 6.99 -26.90
N PRO A 77 -15.18 8.05 -27.53
CA PRO A 77 -14.74 8.46 -28.86
C PRO A 77 -13.21 8.57 -28.94
N ASN A 78 -12.63 8.18 -30.08
CA ASN A 78 -11.17 8.16 -30.33
C ASN A 78 -10.46 9.39 -29.73
N GLY A 79 -9.48 9.15 -28.86
CA GLY A 79 -8.75 10.21 -28.13
C GLY A 79 -9.32 10.57 -26.75
N SER A 80 -10.23 9.77 -26.19
CA SER A 80 -10.71 9.88 -24.81
C SER A 80 -9.69 9.41 -23.77
N HIS A 81 -8.84 8.45 -24.10
CA HIS A 81 -7.76 7.94 -23.24
C HIS A 81 -6.45 8.64 -23.57
N VAL A 82 -6.31 9.87 -23.12
CA VAL A 82 -5.10 10.68 -23.30
C VAL A 82 -4.80 11.37 -21.98
N THR A 83 -3.54 11.39 -21.58
CA THR A 83 -3.07 12.16 -20.43
C THR A 83 -3.39 13.64 -20.62
N ARG A 84 -4.08 14.25 -19.67
CA ARG A 84 -4.47 15.66 -19.71
C ARG A 84 -3.95 16.39 -18.48
N GLN A 85 -3.22 17.45 -18.72
CA GLN A 85 -2.84 18.41 -17.70
C GLN A 85 -3.63 19.71 -17.91
N LEU A 86 -4.24 20.19 -16.84
CA LEU A 86 -4.94 21.48 -16.77
C LEU A 86 -4.46 22.26 -15.54
N GLY A 87 -4.54 23.58 -15.66
CA GLY A 87 -3.98 24.54 -14.73
C GLY A 87 -2.51 24.80 -14.99
N SER A 88 -2.09 26.00 -14.62
CA SER A 88 -0.71 26.43 -14.60
C SER A 88 -0.56 27.27 -13.33
N PRO A 89 -0.08 26.68 -12.21
CA PRO A 89 -0.02 27.38 -10.93
C PRO A 89 0.82 28.67 -11.00
N ASP A 90 1.78 28.72 -11.92
CA ASP A 90 2.70 29.86 -12.10
C ASP A 90 2.15 30.93 -13.05
N ASP A 91 1.04 30.65 -13.74
CA ASP A 91 0.45 31.60 -14.68
C ASP A 91 -0.83 32.21 -14.09
N SER A 92 -0.68 33.40 -13.51
CA SER A 92 -1.80 34.20 -12.99
C SER A 92 -2.89 34.51 -14.02
N ALA A 93 -2.63 34.36 -15.33
CA ALA A 93 -3.63 34.50 -16.38
C ALA A 93 -4.53 33.26 -16.52
N VAL A 94 -4.15 32.13 -15.92
CA VAL A 94 -4.88 30.87 -15.95
C VAL A 94 -5.64 30.68 -14.64
N THR A 95 -6.95 30.51 -14.74
CA THR A 95 -7.78 30.15 -13.58
C THR A 95 -8.41 28.79 -13.84
N LEU A 96 -8.21 27.84 -12.93
CA LEU A 96 -8.74 26.50 -13.00
C LEU A 96 -9.78 26.28 -11.89
N TRP A 97 -10.88 25.64 -12.28
CA TRP A 97 -11.94 25.21 -11.38
C TRP A 97 -12.19 23.71 -11.53
N LYS A 98 -12.30 23.01 -10.39
CA LYS A 98 -12.77 21.62 -10.35
C LYS A 98 -14.10 21.55 -9.63
N ALA A 99 -14.95 20.59 -10.00
CA ALA A 99 -16.18 20.34 -9.28
C ALA A 99 -15.86 19.98 -7.81
N GLU A 100 -16.68 20.42 -6.86
CA GLU A 100 -16.48 20.08 -5.45
C GLU A 100 -16.52 18.57 -5.21
N GLU A 101 -17.38 17.86 -5.96
CA GLU A 101 -17.48 16.41 -5.96
C GLU A 101 -16.53 15.73 -6.96
N PHE A 102 -15.53 16.43 -7.50
CA PHE A 102 -14.64 15.89 -8.54
C PHE A 102 -13.96 14.61 -8.07
N GLU A 103 -13.35 14.62 -6.88
CA GLU A 103 -12.65 13.45 -6.34
C GLU A 103 -13.60 12.28 -6.10
N GLN A 104 -14.78 12.55 -5.54
CA GLN A 104 -15.81 11.52 -5.31
C GLN A 104 -16.33 10.94 -6.62
N TYR A 105 -16.47 11.77 -7.65
CA TYR A 105 -16.86 11.30 -8.97
C TYR A 105 -15.75 10.48 -9.61
N LEU A 106 -14.49 10.92 -9.51
CA LEU A 106 -13.33 10.16 -9.95
C LEU A 106 -13.33 8.78 -9.27
N MET A 107 -13.46 8.72 -7.93
CA MET A 107 -13.56 7.47 -7.16
C MET A 107 -14.72 6.56 -7.55
N SER A 108 -15.82 7.13 -8.05
CA SER A 108 -16.97 6.35 -8.53
C SER A 108 -16.73 5.71 -9.90
N LEU A 109 -15.68 6.14 -10.62
CA LEU A 109 -15.28 5.51 -11.87
C LEU A 109 -14.65 4.15 -11.55
N PRO A 110 -15.03 3.08 -12.27
CA PRO A 110 -14.43 1.76 -12.11
C PRO A 110 -12.89 1.74 -12.21
N SER A 111 -12.31 2.72 -12.91
CA SER A 111 -10.88 2.87 -13.12
C SER A 111 -10.13 3.55 -11.96
N ALA A 112 -10.81 4.17 -10.98
CA ALA A 112 -10.14 4.97 -9.96
C ALA A 112 -9.93 4.27 -8.61
N GLY A 113 -10.77 3.30 -8.28
CA GLY A 113 -10.63 2.46 -7.10
C GLY A 113 -10.32 1.03 -7.50
N HIS A 114 -9.24 0.45 -6.97
CA HIS A 114 -8.82 -0.90 -7.32
C HIS A 114 -8.78 -1.77 -6.07
N LEU A 115 -9.75 -2.69 -5.93
CA LEU A 115 -9.76 -3.71 -4.89
C LEU A 115 -9.44 -5.06 -5.52
N LEU A 116 -8.26 -5.55 -5.21
CA LEU A 116 -7.81 -6.88 -5.60
C LEU A 116 -7.99 -7.84 -4.43
N LYS A 117 -8.73 -8.91 -4.69
CA LYS A 117 -8.87 -10.04 -3.79
C LYS A 117 -8.43 -11.28 -4.53
N ASN A 118 -7.67 -12.12 -3.87
CA ASN A 118 -7.37 -13.42 -4.43
C ASN A 118 -8.52 -14.39 -4.16
N SER A 119 -8.92 -15.16 -5.16
CA SER A 119 -9.91 -16.22 -5.05
C SER A 119 -9.28 -17.62 -4.96
N SER A 120 -7.96 -17.72 -5.04
CA SER A 120 -7.22 -18.98 -5.03
C SER A 120 -6.24 -19.09 -3.87
N SER A 121 -5.95 -20.32 -3.46
CA SER A 121 -4.90 -20.67 -2.49
C SER A 121 -3.78 -21.43 -3.17
N GLY A 122 -2.56 -21.29 -2.65
CA GLY A 122 -1.41 -22.06 -3.11
C GLY A 122 -0.19 -21.23 -3.43
N ARG A 123 0.76 -21.88 -4.10
CA ARG A 123 2.14 -21.44 -4.26
C ARG A 123 2.34 -20.33 -5.29
N ASN A 124 1.59 -20.37 -6.38
CA ASN A 124 1.76 -19.48 -7.52
C ASN A 124 0.59 -18.50 -7.58
N GLY A 125 0.85 -17.28 -8.05
CA GLY A 125 -0.14 -16.24 -8.27
C GLY A 125 0.31 -15.28 -9.37
N SER A 126 -0.48 -14.25 -9.63
CA SER A 126 -0.17 -13.18 -10.58
C SER A 126 0.22 -11.89 -9.86
N ILE A 127 1.03 -11.08 -10.55
CA ILE A 127 1.30 -9.70 -10.16
C ILE A 127 0.39 -8.83 -11.02
N GLU A 128 -0.52 -8.11 -10.37
CA GLU A 128 -1.45 -7.21 -11.04
C GLU A 128 -0.88 -5.80 -11.11
N THR A 129 -1.30 -5.02 -12.10
CA THR A 129 -0.86 -3.63 -12.27
C THR A 129 -1.99 -2.65 -12.05
N PHE A 130 -1.68 -1.52 -11.43
CA PHE A 130 -2.59 -0.37 -11.26
C PHE A 130 -1.91 0.90 -11.76
N THR A 131 -2.61 1.69 -12.56
CA THR A 131 -2.13 2.98 -13.05
C THR A 131 -2.93 4.10 -12.39
N ALA A 132 -2.24 5.00 -11.68
CA ALA A 132 -2.87 6.12 -11.01
C ALA A 132 -3.66 7.00 -12.02
N PRO A 133 -4.99 7.14 -11.86
CA PRO A 133 -5.84 7.91 -12.77
C PRO A 133 -5.60 9.43 -12.71
N ALA A 134 -5.13 9.92 -11.57
CA ALA A 134 -4.91 11.32 -11.32
C ALA A 134 -3.78 11.53 -10.30
N SER A 135 -3.15 12.71 -10.34
CA SER A 135 -2.19 13.12 -9.32
C SER A 135 -2.93 13.45 -8.01
N GLY A 136 -2.51 12.87 -6.88
CA GLY A 136 -3.14 13.10 -5.59
C GLY A 136 -2.71 12.12 -4.48
N CYS A 137 -3.32 12.26 -3.30
CA CYS A 137 -3.09 11.38 -2.16
C CYS A 137 -3.99 10.14 -2.24
N TYR A 138 -3.40 8.95 -2.13
CA TYR A 138 -4.08 7.66 -2.16
C TYR A 138 -3.94 6.96 -0.81
N LEU A 139 -5.01 6.34 -0.35
CA LEU A 139 -4.99 5.36 0.72
C LEU A 139 -4.78 3.97 0.12
N ILE A 140 -3.67 3.34 0.49
CA ILE A 140 -3.34 1.96 0.13
C ILE A 140 -3.56 1.11 1.37
N GLU A 141 -4.35 0.06 1.25
CA GLU A 141 -4.56 -0.94 2.30
C GLU A 141 -4.21 -2.32 1.75
N ALA A 142 -3.49 -3.13 2.52
CA ALA A 142 -3.30 -4.53 2.17
C ALA A 142 -3.34 -5.43 3.40
N ALA A 143 -3.71 -6.68 3.18
CA ALA A 143 -3.59 -7.73 4.17
C ALA A 143 -2.79 -8.91 3.61
N GLY A 144 -1.90 -9.46 4.43
CA GLY A 144 -1.27 -10.74 4.18
C GLY A 144 -2.25 -11.89 4.38
N ALA A 145 -1.94 -13.03 3.79
CA ALA A 145 -2.77 -14.23 3.89
C ALA A 145 -2.45 -15.07 5.13
N ARG A 146 -3.38 -15.94 5.48
CA ARG A 146 -3.25 -16.89 6.58
C ARG A 146 -2.27 -18.01 6.24
N GLY A 147 -1.59 -18.55 7.26
CA GLY A 147 -0.95 -19.85 7.17
C GLY A 147 -1.93 -21.01 6.99
N GLY A 148 -1.42 -22.17 6.61
CA GLY A 148 -2.19 -23.40 6.49
C GLY A 148 -2.63 -23.94 7.84
N ASN A 149 -3.82 -24.54 7.86
CA ASN A 149 -4.42 -25.16 9.04
C ASN A 149 -3.93 -26.60 9.22
N ASN A 150 -4.10 -27.14 10.42
CA ASN A 150 -4.19 -28.58 10.63
C ASN A 150 -5.66 -28.93 10.93
N THR A 151 -6.33 -29.55 9.95
CA THR A 151 -7.77 -29.81 9.99
C THR A 151 -8.14 -31.01 10.84
N LEU A 152 -7.17 -31.84 11.25
CA LEU A 152 -7.41 -32.99 12.13
C LEU A 152 -7.78 -32.53 13.55
N THR A 153 -7.15 -31.46 14.05
CA THR A 153 -7.36 -30.91 15.40
C THR A 153 -7.96 -29.52 15.42
N ASN A 154 -8.36 -28.98 14.26
CA ASN A 154 -8.91 -27.63 14.10
C ASN A 154 -7.98 -26.50 14.60
N THR A 155 -6.67 -26.74 14.62
CA THR A 155 -5.69 -25.68 14.85
C THR A 155 -5.51 -24.86 13.58
N THR A 156 -5.52 -23.55 13.72
CA THR A 156 -5.55 -22.62 12.60
C THR A 156 -4.17 -22.03 12.31
N GLY A 157 -3.88 -21.82 11.03
CA GLY A 157 -2.73 -21.03 10.64
C GLY A 157 -2.86 -19.61 11.17
N GLY A 158 -1.72 -18.98 11.44
CA GLY A 158 -1.69 -17.59 11.87
C GLY A 158 -2.36 -16.71 10.83
N GLN A 159 -3.14 -15.72 11.29
CA GLN A 159 -3.70 -14.70 10.41
C GLN A 159 -2.59 -13.81 9.85
N GLY A 160 -2.72 -13.29 8.64
CA GLY A 160 -1.80 -12.25 8.15
C GLY A 160 -2.02 -10.92 8.87
N ALA A 161 -1.08 -9.99 8.76
CA ALA A 161 -1.25 -8.61 9.17
C ALA A 161 -2.09 -7.84 8.14
N GLN A 162 -2.79 -6.80 8.58
CA GLN A 162 -3.46 -5.82 7.74
C GLN A 162 -2.89 -4.45 8.09
N VAL A 163 -2.36 -3.75 7.08
CA VAL A 163 -1.78 -2.41 7.24
C VAL A 163 -2.28 -1.47 6.17
N SER A 164 -2.28 -0.17 6.48
CA SER A 164 -2.61 0.88 5.52
C SER A 164 -1.61 2.03 5.56
N ALA A 165 -1.39 2.68 4.42
CA ALA A 165 -0.52 3.84 4.28
C ALA A 165 -1.11 4.86 3.31
N ARG A 166 -0.79 6.13 3.54
CA ARG A 166 -1.09 7.22 2.61
C ARG A 166 0.13 7.47 1.73
N VAL A 167 -0.09 7.56 0.42
CA VAL A 167 0.97 7.78 -0.55
C VAL A 167 0.52 8.79 -1.59
N ASN A 168 1.37 9.77 -1.86
CA ASN A 168 1.19 10.68 -2.99
C ASN A 168 1.62 9.97 -4.28
N LEU A 169 0.69 9.85 -5.23
CA LEU A 169 0.96 9.31 -6.56
C LEU A 169 0.74 10.41 -7.60
N THR A 170 1.58 10.44 -8.62
CA THR A 170 1.36 11.25 -9.81
C THR A 170 0.54 10.46 -10.83
N ALA A 171 -0.23 11.16 -11.66
CA ALA A 171 -1.01 10.58 -12.73
C ALA A 171 -0.11 9.73 -13.65
N GLY A 172 -0.58 8.53 -14.00
CA GLY A 172 0.19 7.60 -14.82
C GLY A 172 1.24 6.78 -14.06
N THR A 173 1.43 7.02 -12.74
CA THR A 173 2.28 6.14 -11.91
C THR A 173 1.74 4.72 -11.95
N GLN A 174 2.56 3.77 -12.41
CA GLN A 174 2.27 2.35 -12.39
C GLN A 174 2.73 1.70 -11.09
N LEU A 175 1.82 0.96 -10.47
CA LEU A 175 2.04 0.15 -9.28
C LEU A 175 1.88 -1.32 -9.63
N SER A 176 2.77 -2.14 -9.09
CA SER A 176 2.69 -3.59 -9.10
C SER A 176 2.14 -4.06 -7.76
N ILE A 177 1.17 -4.97 -7.83
CA ILE A 177 0.40 -5.44 -6.69
C ILE A 177 0.49 -6.96 -6.62
N VAL A 178 0.93 -7.44 -5.46
CA VAL A 178 1.01 -8.86 -5.12
C VAL A 178 0.01 -9.10 -4.02
N VAL A 179 -0.91 -10.04 -4.24
CA VAL A 179 -1.91 -10.42 -3.23
C VAL A 179 -1.53 -11.78 -2.65
N GLY A 180 -1.23 -11.78 -1.35
CA GLY A 180 -0.86 -12.98 -0.62
C GLY A 180 -1.93 -14.06 -0.71
N GLN A 181 -1.49 -15.31 -0.82
CA GLN A 181 -2.37 -16.49 -0.81
C GLN A 181 -2.17 -17.30 0.45
N MET A 182 -3.25 -17.97 0.87
CA MET A 182 -3.23 -18.87 2.02
C MET A 182 -2.26 -20.02 1.79
N GLY A 183 -1.52 -20.39 2.84
CA GLY A 183 -0.68 -21.58 2.85
C GLY A 183 -1.49 -22.89 2.80
N GLY A 184 -0.87 -23.93 2.26
CA GLY A 184 -1.45 -25.26 2.16
C GLY A 184 -1.75 -25.87 3.53
N SER A 185 -2.94 -26.45 3.68
CA SER A 185 -3.39 -27.08 4.93
C SER A 185 -3.18 -28.59 4.89
N THR A 186 -3.07 -29.21 6.06
CA THR A 186 -2.93 -30.68 6.20
C THR A 186 -4.01 -31.25 7.10
N SER A 187 -4.36 -32.52 6.86
CA SER A 187 -5.19 -33.34 7.73
C SER A 187 -4.38 -34.43 8.46
N LEU A 188 -3.05 -34.41 8.33
CA LEU A 188 -2.17 -35.40 8.94
C LEU A 188 -1.79 -35.01 10.37
N SER A 189 -1.63 -36.01 11.22
CA SER A 189 -1.29 -35.84 12.64
C SER A 189 0.14 -35.35 12.87
N SER A 190 1.01 -35.50 11.88
CA SER A 190 2.45 -35.34 12.01
C SER A 190 3.03 -34.37 10.98
N GLU A 191 2.20 -33.46 10.46
CA GLU A 191 2.58 -32.49 9.45
C GLU A 191 2.13 -31.07 9.86
N GLY A 192 2.95 -30.08 9.49
CA GLY A 192 2.64 -28.67 9.67
C GLY A 192 2.16 -28.02 8.39
N GLY A 193 1.26 -27.05 8.51
CA GLY A 193 0.77 -26.29 7.37
C GLY A 193 1.87 -25.42 6.73
N GLY A 194 1.65 -25.02 5.48
CA GLY A 194 2.49 -24.03 4.81
C GLY A 194 2.30 -22.62 5.40
N GLY A 195 3.28 -21.74 5.25
CA GLY A 195 3.17 -20.34 5.63
C GLY A 195 2.30 -19.55 4.66
N GLY A 196 1.57 -18.55 5.15
CA GLY A 196 0.80 -17.62 4.32
C GLY A 196 1.71 -16.61 3.63
N GLY A 197 1.34 -16.19 2.43
CA GLY A 197 2.10 -15.17 1.71
C GLY A 197 1.75 -13.74 2.14
N GLY A 198 2.73 -12.85 2.02
CA GLY A 198 2.53 -11.42 2.20
C GLY A 198 1.89 -10.76 0.98
N SER A 199 1.27 -9.61 1.19
CA SER A 199 0.77 -8.75 0.10
C SER A 199 1.67 -7.54 -0.04
N PHE A 200 1.94 -7.10 -1.28
CA PHE A 200 2.87 -6.03 -1.58
C PHE A 200 2.26 -5.04 -2.57
N VAL A 201 2.54 -3.76 -2.37
CA VAL A 201 2.25 -2.69 -3.32
C VAL A 201 3.53 -1.88 -3.49
N PHE A 202 4.05 -1.83 -4.71
CA PHE A 202 5.31 -1.15 -5.03
C PHE A 202 5.23 -0.48 -6.39
N ARG A 203 6.03 0.55 -6.61
CA ARG A 203 6.09 1.25 -7.88
C ARG A 203 6.83 0.40 -8.92
N THR A 204 6.23 0.21 -10.09
CA THR A 204 6.74 -0.74 -11.10
C THR A 204 8.08 -0.33 -11.69
N ASN A 205 8.30 0.97 -11.89
CA ASN A 205 9.46 1.47 -12.65
C ASN A 205 10.78 1.38 -11.87
N ASP A 206 10.75 1.68 -10.57
CA ASP A 206 11.94 1.76 -9.70
C ASP A 206 11.93 0.73 -8.56
N HIS A 207 10.92 -0.13 -8.51
CA HIS A 207 10.70 -1.12 -7.45
C HIS A 207 10.65 -0.49 -6.05
N LEU A 208 10.21 0.77 -5.93
CA LEU A 208 10.06 1.41 -4.65
C LEU A 208 8.87 0.80 -3.88
N LEU A 209 9.16 0.14 -2.76
CA LEU A 209 8.14 -0.45 -1.90
C LEU A 209 7.30 0.63 -1.21
N LEU A 210 5.99 0.60 -1.40
CA LEU A 210 5.05 1.54 -0.78
C LEU A 210 4.41 0.93 0.47
N LEU A 211 3.98 -0.33 0.36
CA LEU A 211 3.31 -1.04 1.44
C LEU A 211 3.53 -2.55 1.31
N ALA A 212 3.75 -3.22 2.44
CA ALA A 212 3.77 -4.67 2.54
C ALA A 212 3.03 -5.12 3.80
N ALA A 213 2.20 -6.15 3.68
CA ALA A 213 1.47 -6.76 4.79
C ALA A 213 1.93 -8.19 4.97
N GLY A 214 2.45 -8.52 6.16
CA GLY A 214 3.00 -9.85 6.46
C GLY A 214 1.97 -10.96 6.48
N GLY A 215 2.29 -12.13 5.94
CA GLY A 215 1.49 -13.35 6.03
C GLY A 215 1.70 -14.08 7.36
N GLY A 216 0.75 -14.92 7.75
CA GLY A 216 0.85 -15.70 8.99
C GLY A 216 1.60 -17.02 8.84
N GLY A 217 2.13 -17.55 9.93
CA GLY A 217 2.82 -18.84 9.96
C GLY A 217 1.88 -20.04 9.91
N GLY A 218 2.38 -21.19 9.46
CA GLY A 218 1.63 -22.44 9.41
C GLY A 218 1.36 -23.04 10.81
N ALA A 219 0.22 -23.73 10.93
CA ALA A 219 -0.18 -24.42 12.15
C ALA A 219 0.48 -25.80 12.28
N THR A 220 0.39 -26.36 13.49
CA THR A 220 0.66 -27.78 13.75
C THR A 220 -0.51 -28.41 14.47
N LEU A 221 -0.49 -29.73 14.61
CA LEU A 221 -1.48 -30.50 15.36
C LEU A 221 -1.85 -29.88 16.74
N TRP A 222 -0.91 -29.23 17.41
CA TRP A 222 -1.06 -28.82 18.81
C TRP A 222 -1.28 -27.32 19.00
N LYS A 223 -0.88 -26.50 18.02
CA LYS A 223 -0.77 -25.06 18.20
C LYS A 223 -1.06 -24.32 16.90
N ASN A 224 -1.74 -23.18 17.06
CA ASN A 224 -1.99 -22.24 15.98
C ASN A 224 -0.68 -21.58 15.51
N GLY A 225 -0.60 -21.26 14.23
CA GLY A 225 0.53 -20.51 13.68
C GLY A 225 0.63 -19.09 14.23
N ARG A 226 1.84 -18.48 14.18
CA ARG A 226 2.02 -17.09 14.60
C ARG A 226 1.35 -16.13 13.60
N PRO A 227 0.66 -15.08 14.08
CA PRO A 227 0.11 -14.08 13.18
C PRO A 227 1.24 -13.31 12.47
N GLY A 228 0.91 -12.73 11.31
CA GLY A 228 1.75 -11.72 10.68
C GLY A 228 1.87 -10.49 11.60
N GLU A 229 3.03 -9.84 11.54
CA GLU A 229 3.38 -8.71 12.39
C GLU A 229 3.10 -7.39 11.66
N VAL A 230 2.51 -6.43 12.37
CA VAL A 230 2.36 -5.05 11.87
C VAL A 230 3.71 -4.33 11.80
N SER A 231 4.67 -4.77 12.62
CA SER A 231 6.03 -4.21 12.64
C SER A 231 6.86 -4.67 11.44
N VAL A 232 7.95 -3.95 11.18
CA VAL A 232 8.95 -4.32 10.18
C VAL A 232 9.65 -5.65 10.46
N ASN A 233 9.67 -6.09 11.72
CA ASN A 233 10.28 -7.34 12.11
C ASN A 233 9.25 -8.47 12.04
N ALA A 234 9.67 -9.59 11.49
CA ALA A 234 8.91 -10.82 11.51
C ALA A 234 9.06 -11.51 12.87
N SER A 235 8.22 -12.51 13.11
CA SER A 235 8.29 -13.30 14.33
C SER A 235 9.04 -14.63 14.15
N ASP A 236 9.69 -15.05 15.23
CA ASP A 236 10.33 -16.36 15.31
C ASP A 236 9.28 -17.48 15.31
N SER A 237 9.68 -18.66 14.88
CA SER A 237 8.95 -19.89 15.19
C SER A 237 8.83 -20.08 16.71
N ILE A 238 7.85 -20.86 17.18
CA ILE A 238 7.76 -21.25 18.59
C ILE A 238 7.75 -22.77 18.70
N GLY A 239 8.76 -23.32 19.35
CA GLY A 239 8.92 -24.74 19.62
C GLY A 239 8.69 -25.14 21.07
N SER A 240 8.67 -26.45 21.33
CA SER A 240 8.83 -27.00 22.68
C SER A 240 10.28 -26.98 23.16
N ASP A 241 11.24 -26.84 22.22
CA ASP A 241 12.67 -26.72 22.50
C ASP A 241 13.20 -25.36 22.04
N TYR A 242 13.73 -24.59 23.00
CA TYR A 242 14.28 -23.26 22.77
C TYR A 242 15.53 -23.28 21.87
N SER A 243 16.27 -24.39 21.81
CA SER A 243 17.49 -24.52 21.00
C SER A 243 17.22 -24.75 19.50
N ALA A 244 15.95 -25.02 19.13
CA ALA A 244 15.52 -25.37 17.78
C ALA A 244 14.63 -24.28 17.15
N THR A 245 14.92 -23.00 17.42
CA THR A 245 14.10 -21.87 16.97
C THR A 245 14.58 -21.36 15.60
N GLY A 246 13.68 -21.31 14.62
CA GLY A 246 13.88 -20.47 13.43
C GLY A 246 13.53 -19.03 13.75
N PHE A 247 14.39 -18.11 13.31
CA PHE A 247 14.32 -16.68 13.60
C PHE A 247 13.59 -15.92 12.50
N GLY A 248 12.75 -14.95 12.89
CA GLY A 248 12.16 -13.98 11.99
C GLY A 248 13.23 -13.04 11.42
N GLY A 249 13.06 -12.67 10.16
CA GLY A 249 13.85 -11.62 9.54
C GLY A 249 13.55 -10.24 10.13
N SER A 250 14.47 -9.32 9.90
CA SER A 250 14.33 -7.90 10.27
C SER A 250 14.66 -7.02 9.09
N ASN A 251 14.07 -5.82 9.06
CA ASN A 251 14.37 -4.78 8.06
C ASN A 251 14.40 -5.27 6.60
N GLY A 252 13.43 -6.11 6.22
CA GLY A 252 13.29 -6.58 4.86
C GLY A 252 13.93 -7.94 4.59
N GLN A 253 14.70 -8.48 5.55
CA GLN A 253 15.42 -9.74 5.38
C GLN A 253 14.47 -10.95 5.44
N PRO A 254 14.81 -12.05 4.76
CA PRO A 254 14.08 -13.31 4.93
C PRO A 254 14.20 -13.85 6.35
N GLY A 255 13.33 -14.79 6.68
CA GLY A 255 13.48 -15.59 7.90
C GLY A 255 14.69 -16.51 7.80
N PHE A 256 15.06 -17.09 8.95
CA PHE A 256 16.18 -18.00 9.07
C PHE A 256 15.79 -19.25 9.86
N ASN A 257 16.36 -20.38 9.49
CA ASN A 257 16.43 -21.57 10.31
C ASN A 257 17.79 -22.24 10.10
N ASP A 258 18.25 -23.05 11.04
CA ASP A 258 19.45 -23.88 10.84
C ASP A 258 19.01 -25.31 10.47
N PRO A 259 19.10 -25.71 9.19
CA PRO A 259 18.75 -27.07 8.79
C PRO A 259 19.61 -28.11 9.51
N SER A 260 20.87 -27.81 9.83
CA SER A 260 21.77 -28.76 10.51
C SER A 260 21.33 -29.08 11.95
N GLY A 261 20.64 -28.13 12.60
CA GLY A 261 20.03 -28.31 13.91
C GLY A 261 18.70 -29.08 13.89
N THR A 262 18.19 -29.45 12.70
CA THR A 262 16.92 -30.20 12.59
C THR A 262 17.12 -31.64 13.05
N ARG A 263 16.31 -32.09 14.01
CA ARG A 263 16.36 -33.45 14.57
C ARG A 263 16.20 -34.52 13.48
N SER A 264 16.80 -35.69 13.68
CA SER A 264 16.72 -36.83 12.74
C SER A 264 15.29 -37.31 12.49
N GLU A 265 14.42 -37.12 13.48
CA GLU A 265 12.99 -37.50 13.46
C GLU A 265 12.09 -36.38 12.91
N THR A 266 12.65 -35.31 12.37
CA THR A 266 11.89 -34.15 11.90
C THR A 266 12.39 -33.68 10.53
N ASN A 267 11.45 -33.25 9.70
CA ASN A 267 11.70 -32.48 8.50
C ASN A 267 11.34 -31.02 8.78
N HIS A 268 12.25 -30.10 8.50
CA HIS A 268 12.02 -28.69 8.82
C HIS A 268 11.03 -28.05 7.84
N GLY A 269 10.37 -26.98 8.28
CA GLY A 269 9.63 -26.11 7.39
C GLY A 269 10.55 -25.15 6.64
N GLY A 270 10.02 -24.50 5.63
CA GLY A 270 10.67 -23.44 4.89
C GLY A 270 10.49 -22.07 5.54
N CYS A 271 11.53 -21.24 5.49
CA CYS A 271 11.46 -19.84 5.90
C CYS A 271 10.59 -19.01 4.97
N GLY A 272 9.94 -17.99 5.53
CA GLY A 272 9.31 -16.94 4.73
C GLY A 272 10.36 -16.09 4.04
N ALA A 273 10.04 -15.62 2.84
CA ALA A 273 10.85 -14.62 2.15
C ALA A 273 10.59 -13.22 2.71
N GLY A 274 11.60 -12.37 2.61
CA GLY A 274 11.49 -10.94 2.83
C GLY A 274 11.55 -10.17 1.51
N TRP A 275 11.34 -8.87 1.58
CA TRP A 275 11.46 -7.95 0.46
C TRP A 275 12.87 -7.95 -0.14
N LEU A 276 13.90 -8.08 0.70
CA LEU A 276 15.30 -8.09 0.27
C LEU A 276 15.76 -9.44 -0.28
N GLY A 277 14.89 -10.46 -0.25
CA GLY A 277 15.12 -11.73 -0.92
C GLY A 277 14.68 -12.93 -0.12
N ARG A 278 15.12 -14.09 -0.61
CA ARG A 278 14.83 -15.39 -0.01
C ARG A 278 15.91 -15.83 0.96
N ALA A 279 15.55 -16.73 1.86
CA ALA A 279 16.49 -17.32 2.79
C ALA A 279 17.61 -18.09 2.07
N VAL A 280 18.83 -18.07 2.61
CA VAL A 280 20.03 -18.67 1.97
C VAL A 280 20.32 -20.10 2.41
N ASN A 281 19.50 -20.63 3.32
CA ASN A 281 19.62 -21.95 3.93
C ASN A 281 18.84 -23.00 3.10
N PRO A 282 19.51 -23.83 2.29
CA PRO A 282 18.83 -24.85 1.49
C PRO A 282 18.29 -25.99 2.35
N ARG A 283 17.25 -26.67 1.86
CA ARG A 283 16.74 -27.92 2.45
C ARG A 283 17.82 -29.00 2.50
N ARG A 284 17.78 -29.88 3.51
CA ARG A 284 18.71 -31.03 3.58
C ARG A 284 18.31 -32.14 2.62
N SER A 285 17.01 -32.31 2.41
CA SER A 285 16.43 -33.32 1.54
C SER A 285 15.13 -32.81 0.94
N SER A 286 14.59 -33.52 -0.07
CA SER A 286 13.28 -33.20 -0.65
C SER A 286 12.13 -33.22 0.34
N ASP A 287 12.33 -33.79 1.53
CA ASP A 287 11.33 -33.96 2.57
C ASP A 287 11.20 -32.76 3.49
N ASP A 288 12.20 -31.87 3.51
CA ASP A 288 12.07 -30.59 4.19
C ASP A 288 11.33 -29.58 3.29
N GLY A 289 10.59 -28.68 3.94
CA GLY A 289 9.90 -27.58 3.27
C GLY A 289 10.89 -26.59 2.66
N GLU A 290 10.60 -26.16 1.43
CA GLU A 290 11.39 -25.15 0.76
C GLU A 290 11.04 -23.75 1.26
N ARG A 291 12.05 -22.88 1.27
CA ARG A 291 11.89 -21.45 1.57
C ARG A 291 11.12 -20.73 0.47
N GLY A 292 10.33 -19.73 0.86
CA GLY A 292 9.63 -18.85 -0.07
C GLY A 292 10.59 -18.06 -0.98
N GLY A 293 10.04 -17.50 -2.05
CA GLY A 293 10.70 -16.58 -2.97
C GLY A 293 10.34 -15.13 -2.68
N GLY A 294 11.32 -14.23 -2.79
CA GLY A 294 11.12 -12.78 -2.71
C GLY A 294 10.83 -12.19 -4.09
N PRO A 295 11.07 -10.88 -4.30
CA PRO A 295 10.81 -10.23 -5.58
C PRO A 295 11.56 -10.86 -6.76
N ALA A 296 12.81 -11.27 -6.58
CA ALA A 296 13.64 -11.87 -7.64
C ALA A 296 13.10 -13.24 -8.12
N GLU A 297 12.38 -13.96 -7.26
CA GLU A 297 11.75 -15.25 -7.59
C GLU A 297 10.26 -15.10 -7.94
N GLY A 298 9.77 -13.87 -8.10
CA GLY A 298 8.37 -13.59 -8.42
C GLY A 298 7.41 -13.92 -7.28
N PHE A 299 7.82 -13.75 -6.03
CA PHE A 299 6.99 -13.95 -4.83
C PHE A 299 6.44 -15.38 -4.66
N VAL A 300 7.05 -16.36 -5.34
CA VAL A 300 6.58 -17.73 -5.31
C VAL A 300 6.62 -18.32 -3.90
N GLY A 301 5.59 -19.07 -3.51
CA GLY A 301 5.62 -19.81 -2.26
C GLY A 301 6.68 -20.92 -2.25
N GLY A 302 7.08 -21.37 -1.07
CA GLY A 302 7.94 -22.52 -0.87
C GLY A 302 7.21 -23.82 -1.20
N SER A 303 7.87 -24.75 -1.90
CA SER A 303 7.31 -26.09 -2.10
C SER A 303 7.28 -26.88 -0.79
N ALA A 304 6.24 -27.66 -0.58
CA ALA A 304 6.18 -28.60 0.53
C ALA A 304 7.23 -29.72 0.39
N GLY A 305 7.63 -30.26 1.53
CA GLY A 305 8.43 -31.48 1.56
C GLY A 305 7.69 -32.66 0.92
N GLY A 306 8.40 -33.61 0.31
CA GLY A 306 7.86 -34.90 -0.14
C GLY A 306 6.67 -34.83 -1.12
N GLY A 307 6.39 -33.66 -1.71
CA GLY A 307 5.22 -33.43 -2.55
C GLY A 307 3.88 -33.35 -1.78
N SER A 308 3.91 -32.98 -0.50
CA SER A 308 2.68 -32.83 0.29
C SER A 308 1.86 -31.59 -0.10
N ALA A 309 0.65 -31.46 0.44
CA ALA A 309 -0.25 -30.35 0.14
C ALA A 309 0.13 -29.04 0.88
N CYS A 310 1.19 -29.04 1.68
CA CYS A 310 1.55 -27.95 2.60
C CYS A 310 2.44 -26.88 1.96
N ASP A 311 2.18 -26.54 0.70
CA ASP A 311 2.93 -25.50 0.02
C ASP A 311 2.78 -24.16 0.74
N GLY A 312 3.83 -23.34 0.71
CA GLY A 312 3.75 -21.95 1.12
C GLY A 312 2.88 -21.15 0.17
N GLY A 313 2.19 -20.15 0.70
CA GLY A 313 1.36 -19.24 -0.09
C GLY A 313 2.18 -18.31 -0.98
N PHE A 314 1.66 -18.00 -2.16
CA PHE A 314 2.14 -16.92 -3.01
C PHE A 314 2.19 -15.60 -2.24
N GLY A 315 3.25 -14.82 -2.40
CA GLY A 315 3.66 -13.78 -1.46
C GLY A 315 4.83 -14.22 -0.56
N GLY A 316 5.55 -15.27 -0.94
CA GLY A 316 6.78 -15.69 -0.28
C GLY A 316 6.63 -16.50 1.01
N GLY A 317 5.47 -17.15 1.25
CA GLY A 317 5.32 -18.08 2.36
C GLY A 317 6.22 -19.31 2.18
N GLY A 318 6.76 -19.88 3.26
CA GLY A 318 7.55 -21.12 3.22
C GLY A 318 6.69 -22.38 3.20
N GLY A 319 7.18 -23.47 2.61
CA GLY A 319 6.50 -24.76 2.59
C GLY A 319 6.61 -25.52 3.92
N GLY A 320 5.64 -26.37 4.23
CA GLY A 320 5.74 -27.31 5.34
C GLY A 320 6.68 -28.47 5.02
N GLY A 321 7.38 -28.99 6.02
CA GLY A 321 8.07 -30.28 5.91
C GLY A 321 7.06 -31.43 5.87
N CYS A 322 7.38 -32.53 5.18
CA CYS A 322 6.44 -33.65 5.07
C CYS A 322 6.55 -34.64 6.23
N MET A 323 5.51 -35.44 6.38
CA MET A 323 5.57 -36.70 7.11
C MET A 323 6.05 -37.81 6.18
N CYS A 324 7.32 -38.21 6.27
CA CYS A 324 7.88 -39.35 5.54
C CYS A 324 8.71 -40.25 6.46
N GLY A 325 8.65 -41.57 6.26
CA GLY A 325 9.52 -42.52 6.97
C GLY A 325 9.46 -42.47 8.50
N GLY A 326 8.32 -42.07 9.08
CA GLY A 326 8.14 -41.93 10.54
C GLY A 326 8.62 -40.59 11.12
N LYS A 327 9.08 -39.65 10.28
CA LYS A 327 9.44 -38.29 10.71
C LYS A 327 8.23 -37.36 10.78
N TYR A 328 8.34 -36.35 11.63
CA TYR A 328 7.36 -35.26 11.74
C TYR A 328 7.73 -34.09 10.84
N GLY A 329 6.74 -33.48 10.20
CA GLY A 329 6.89 -32.26 9.40
C GLY A 329 6.65 -31.01 10.22
N ALA A 330 7.61 -30.09 10.24
CA ALA A 330 7.44 -28.77 10.82
C ALA A 330 6.77 -27.80 9.82
N PRO A 331 5.99 -26.82 10.29
CA PRO A 331 5.26 -25.90 9.42
C PRO A 331 6.17 -24.85 8.80
N GLY A 332 5.72 -24.33 7.65
CA GLY A 332 6.34 -23.21 6.98
C GLY A 332 6.01 -21.86 7.65
N ALA A 333 6.86 -20.88 7.41
CA ALA A 333 6.72 -19.54 7.97
C ALA A 333 6.12 -18.53 6.97
N GLY A 334 5.48 -17.48 7.48
CA GLY A 334 4.81 -16.46 6.67
C GLY A 334 5.80 -15.58 5.90
N GLY A 335 5.47 -15.23 4.66
CA GLY A 335 6.22 -14.24 3.86
C GLY A 335 5.80 -12.80 4.19
N GLY A 336 6.59 -11.79 3.83
CA GLY A 336 6.23 -10.40 4.11
C GLY A 336 7.32 -9.42 3.75
N PHE A 337 7.27 -8.21 4.33
CA PHE A 337 8.40 -7.29 4.29
C PHE A 337 9.64 -7.98 4.86
N SER A 338 9.53 -8.52 6.07
CA SER A 338 10.50 -9.47 6.60
C SER A 338 9.88 -10.86 6.64
N GLY A 339 10.66 -11.90 6.37
CA GLY A 339 10.16 -13.27 6.37
C GLY A 339 10.12 -13.89 7.76
N GLY A 340 9.09 -14.70 8.05
CA GLY A 340 8.98 -15.42 9.32
C GLY A 340 9.99 -16.56 9.49
N GLY A 341 10.31 -16.90 10.74
CA GLY A 341 11.18 -18.02 11.09
C GLY A 341 10.47 -19.38 10.96
N ALA A 342 11.13 -20.36 10.35
CA ALA A 342 10.57 -21.69 10.14
C ALA A 342 10.80 -22.64 11.31
N GLY A 343 9.88 -23.58 11.54
CA GLY A 343 10.09 -24.63 12.54
C GLY A 343 11.14 -25.65 12.09
N VAL A 344 12.03 -26.06 13.00
CA VAL A 344 13.03 -27.14 12.78
C VAL A 344 12.84 -28.32 13.73
N GLY A 345 11.69 -28.39 14.41
CA GLY A 345 11.42 -29.41 15.43
C GLY A 345 9.94 -29.81 15.48
N TYR A 346 9.69 -30.98 16.10
CA TYR A 346 8.34 -31.48 16.36
C TYR A 346 7.53 -30.52 17.24
N GLY A 347 6.30 -30.21 16.81
CA GLY A 347 5.40 -29.30 17.55
C GLY A 347 5.79 -27.83 17.48
N HIS A 348 6.70 -27.45 16.57
CA HIS A 348 7.05 -26.05 16.31
C HIS A 348 5.97 -25.41 15.45
N ILE A 349 5.58 -24.17 15.74
CA ILE A 349 4.72 -23.37 14.86
C ILE A 349 5.55 -22.41 14.01
N GLY A 350 5.06 -22.10 12.80
CA GLY A 350 5.73 -21.14 11.93
C GLY A 350 5.61 -19.72 12.47
N GLY A 351 6.67 -18.94 12.30
CA GLY A 351 6.67 -17.49 12.51
C GLY A 351 5.84 -16.75 11.45
N GLY A 352 5.29 -15.59 11.79
CA GLY A 352 4.61 -14.70 10.85
C GLY A 352 5.56 -13.68 10.24
N GLY A 353 5.26 -13.21 9.03
CA GLY A 353 6.04 -12.20 8.33
C GLY A 353 5.79 -10.79 8.88
N GLY A 354 6.77 -9.89 8.69
CA GLY A 354 6.68 -8.47 9.03
C GLY A 354 5.98 -7.64 7.96
N SER A 355 5.54 -6.45 8.32
CA SER A 355 4.87 -5.48 7.46
C SER A 355 5.69 -4.19 7.29
N PHE A 356 5.37 -3.39 6.28
CA PHE A 356 6.03 -2.12 6.01
C PHE A 356 5.04 -1.11 5.42
N CYS A 357 5.17 0.15 5.83
CA CYS A 357 4.41 1.28 5.31
C CYS A 357 5.38 2.42 5.04
N MET A 358 5.43 2.90 3.80
CA MET A 358 6.14 4.13 3.47
C MET A 358 5.55 5.30 4.25
N GLY A 359 6.39 6.05 4.95
CA GLY A 359 5.93 7.17 5.79
C GLY A 359 5.22 6.77 7.09
N GLY A 360 5.22 5.47 7.43
CA GLY A 360 4.52 4.95 8.61
C GLY A 360 3.10 4.46 8.30
N CYS A 361 2.60 3.52 9.11
CA CYS A 361 1.28 2.96 8.91
C CYS A 361 0.20 3.87 9.54
N VAL A 362 -0.88 4.09 8.81
CA VAL A 362 -2.08 4.80 9.30
C VAL A 362 -2.91 3.89 10.21
N SER A 363 -2.94 2.60 9.89
CA SER A 363 -3.53 1.57 10.73
C SER A 363 -2.78 0.26 10.58
N GLY A 364 -2.82 -0.56 11.63
CA GLY A 364 -2.19 -1.86 11.66
C GLY A 364 -2.91 -2.80 12.61
N THR A 365 -3.42 -3.91 12.08
CA THR A 365 -4.10 -4.96 12.85
C THR A 365 -3.75 -6.34 12.29
N VAL A 366 -4.33 -7.38 12.86
CA VAL A 366 -4.33 -8.72 12.27
C VAL A 366 -5.56 -8.83 11.34
N SER A 367 -5.38 -9.48 10.19
CA SER A 367 -6.40 -9.68 9.15
C SER A 367 -7.43 -10.73 9.56
N THR A 368 -8.70 -10.46 9.29
CA THR A 368 -9.80 -11.40 9.53
C THR A 368 -10.02 -12.39 8.39
N GLY A 369 -9.45 -12.13 7.21
CA GLY A 369 -9.58 -12.97 6.03
C GLY A 369 -8.54 -14.09 5.96
N ASP A 370 -8.87 -15.15 5.21
CA ASP A 370 -7.93 -16.26 4.92
C ASP A 370 -6.94 -15.88 3.82
N GLN A 371 -7.42 -15.15 2.82
CA GLN A 371 -6.63 -14.66 1.69
C GLN A 371 -6.20 -13.21 1.93
N GLY A 372 -5.12 -12.84 1.25
CA GLY A 372 -4.72 -11.45 1.18
C GLY A 372 -5.67 -10.61 0.33
N PHE A 373 -5.55 -9.31 0.47
CA PHE A 373 -6.17 -8.35 -0.44
C PHE A 373 -5.28 -7.11 -0.54
N ALA A 374 -5.52 -6.31 -1.58
CA ALA A 374 -4.97 -4.96 -1.72
C ALA A 374 -6.07 -4.01 -2.22
N SER A 375 -6.15 -2.83 -1.64
CA SER A 375 -7.14 -1.80 -1.96
C SER A 375 -6.41 -0.48 -2.15
N ILE A 376 -6.58 0.16 -3.30
CA ILE A 376 -6.03 1.48 -3.59
C ILE A 376 -7.21 2.41 -3.86
N ARG A 377 -7.30 3.49 -3.08
CA ARG A 377 -8.39 4.48 -3.21
C ARG A 377 -7.84 5.89 -3.14
N PRO A 378 -8.24 6.80 -4.05
CA PRO A 378 -8.00 8.22 -3.89
C PRO A 378 -8.63 8.69 -2.58
N LYS A 379 -7.97 9.59 -1.84
CA LYS A 379 -8.55 10.25 -0.67
C LYS A 379 -9.15 11.58 -1.11
N SER A 380 -10.40 11.86 -0.70
CA SER A 380 -10.99 13.19 -0.92
C SER A 380 -10.25 14.18 -0.04
N ILE A 381 -9.57 15.15 -0.66
CA ILE A 381 -9.05 16.32 0.04
C ILE A 381 -10.26 17.17 0.44
N SER A 382 -10.69 17.08 1.70
CA SER A 382 -11.66 18.02 2.27
C SER A 382 -10.91 19.31 2.61
N PHE A 383 -11.19 20.39 1.90
CA PHE A 383 -10.58 21.72 2.07
C PHE A 383 -10.94 22.43 3.40
N GLU A 384 -11.42 21.72 4.41
CA GLU A 384 -12.00 22.34 5.61
C GLU A 384 -11.00 22.81 6.68
N PRO A 385 -9.72 22.36 6.78
CA PRO A 385 -8.79 22.99 7.72
C PRO A 385 -7.87 24.06 7.10
N ALA A 386 -7.45 23.92 5.83
CA ALA A 386 -6.41 24.78 5.25
C ALA A 386 -6.88 26.24 5.05
N PHE A 387 -8.17 26.46 4.78
CA PHE A 387 -8.74 27.81 4.68
C PHE A 387 -8.79 28.55 6.02
N GLN A 388 -8.75 27.84 7.14
CA GLN A 388 -8.73 28.43 8.48
C GLN A 388 -7.30 28.84 8.88
N ALA A 389 -6.27 28.11 8.44
CA ALA A 389 -4.87 28.43 8.69
C ALA A 389 -4.40 29.67 7.92
N CYS A 390 -4.77 29.82 6.64
CA CYS A 390 -4.46 31.04 5.88
C CYS A 390 -5.21 32.29 6.37
N LYS A 391 -6.34 32.13 7.07
CA LYS A 391 -7.05 33.28 7.69
C LYS A 391 -6.35 33.82 8.94
N LEU A 392 -5.49 33.06 9.60
CA LEU A 392 -4.75 33.52 10.78
C LEU A 392 -3.40 34.20 10.42
N HIS A 393 -2.88 34.04 9.21
CA HIS A 393 -1.58 34.62 8.80
C HIS A 393 -1.67 36.00 8.14
N ASN A 394 -2.84 36.63 8.13
CA ASN A 394 -3.05 37.92 7.46
C ASN A 394 -2.46 39.14 8.22
N HIS A 395 -1.36 38.96 8.98
CA HIS A 395 -0.76 40.06 9.72
C HIS A 395 0.76 40.28 9.60
N ARG A 396 1.55 39.42 8.94
CA ARG A 396 2.93 39.78 8.56
C ARG A 396 3.29 39.20 7.20
N ARG A 397 3.57 40.08 6.25
CA ARG A 397 4.30 39.77 5.03
C ARG A 397 5.75 39.57 5.43
N ASP A 398 6.26 38.36 5.30
CA ASP A 398 7.67 38.10 5.04
C ASP A 398 7.74 36.94 4.04
N GLU A 399 8.64 37.08 3.07
CA GLU A 399 8.80 36.28 1.86
C GLU A 399 9.17 34.82 2.20
N ALA A 400 8.18 33.93 2.18
CA ALA A 400 8.39 32.51 1.93
C ALA A 400 7.94 32.26 0.49
N ASP A 401 8.82 31.70 -0.34
CA ASP A 401 8.52 31.39 -1.74
C ASP A 401 7.27 30.49 -1.81
N ASP A 402 6.29 30.87 -2.63
CA ASP A 402 4.98 30.19 -2.77
C ASP A 402 5.12 28.70 -3.19
N GLU A 403 6.27 28.30 -3.75
CA GLU A 403 6.59 26.89 -4.04
C GLU A 403 6.73 26.04 -2.78
N ASP A 404 7.49 26.51 -1.78
CA ASP A 404 7.67 25.80 -0.51
C ASP A 404 6.33 25.69 0.21
N LEU A 405 5.49 26.74 0.20
CA LEU A 405 4.16 26.71 0.83
C LEU A 405 3.19 25.73 0.15
N MET A 406 3.18 25.64 -1.17
CA MET A 406 2.30 24.72 -1.91
C MET A 406 2.78 23.27 -1.85
N GLU A 407 4.08 23.02 -1.87
CA GLU A 407 4.64 21.69 -1.63
C GLU A 407 4.44 21.26 -0.18
N PHE A 408 4.60 22.18 0.78
CA PHE A 408 4.34 21.96 2.20
C PHE A 408 2.86 21.70 2.50
N ILE A 409 1.92 22.35 1.81
CA ILE A 409 0.48 22.03 1.93
C ILE A 409 0.18 20.64 1.35
N ARG A 410 0.72 20.28 0.18
CA ARG A 410 0.59 18.91 -0.39
C ARG A 410 1.25 17.83 0.49
N PHE A 411 2.32 18.19 1.19
CA PHE A 411 3.03 17.32 2.13
C PHE A 411 2.26 17.14 3.45
N ILE A 412 1.69 18.21 3.99
CA ILE A 412 0.84 18.19 5.20
C ILE A 412 -0.47 17.42 4.94
N GLU A 413 -1.07 17.52 3.75
CA GLU A 413 -2.38 16.91 3.47
C GLU A 413 -2.36 15.38 3.27
N CYS A 414 -1.22 14.80 2.89
CA CYS A 414 -1.06 13.33 2.80
C CYS A 414 -0.37 12.71 4.03
N GLY A 415 0.20 13.55 4.91
CA GLY A 415 0.78 13.15 6.19
C GLY A 415 -0.27 12.74 7.23
N ASN A 416 0.20 12.09 8.30
CA ASN A 416 -0.63 11.75 9.46
C ASN A 416 -1.15 13.03 10.12
N ASP A 417 -2.45 13.07 10.41
CA ASP A 417 -3.10 14.14 11.18
C ASP A 417 -2.48 14.29 12.60
N ASP A 418 -1.67 13.31 13.04
CA ASP A 418 -0.96 13.25 14.34
C ASP A 418 0.50 13.73 14.31
N ALA A 419 1.04 14.14 13.16
CA ALA A 419 2.41 14.63 13.04
C ALA A 419 2.45 16.12 12.66
N LEU A 420 1.77 16.96 13.44
CA LEU A 420 2.16 18.36 13.49
C LEU A 420 3.51 18.42 14.22
N PRO A 421 4.61 18.87 13.57
CA PRO A 421 5.78 19.26 14.34
C PRO A 421 5.33 20.35 15.34
N PRO A 422 5.81 20.33 16.60
CA PRO A 422 5.56 21.45 17.49
C PRO A 422 6.04 22.71 16.77
N LEU A 423 5.18 23.73 16.73
CA LEU A 423 5.55 25.05 16.24
C LEU A 423 6.90 25.43 16.87
N PRO A 424 7.87 25.95 16.10
CA PRO A 424 9.10 26.46 16.71
C PRO A 424 8.69 27.51 17.75
N SER A 425 9.04 27.27 19.01
CA SER A 425 8.93 28.28 20.05
C SER A 425 9.73 29.51 19.62
N GLU A 426 9.16 30.69 19.79
CA GLU A 426 9.71 32.00 19.39
C GLU A 426 11.03 32.39 20.11
N GLU A 427 12.07 31.55 20.10
CA GLU A 427 13.30 31.84 20.86
C GLU A 427 14.64 31.60 20.13
N GLU A 428 14.67 31.36 18.82
CA GLU A 428 15.93 31.34 18.06
C GLU A 428 15.88 32.18 16.79
N ALA A 429 15.73 33.50 16.94
CA ALA A 429 16.14 34.47 15.90
C ALA A 429 16.26 35.90 16.45
N CYS A 430 17.34 36.18 17.18
CA CYS A 430 17.88 37.55 17.28
C CYS A 430 19.41 37.49 17.14
N PRO A 431 20.00 37.95 16.02
CA PRO A 431 21.41 38.31 16.01
C PRO A 431 21.56 39.63 16.79
N GLU A 432 22.05 39.58 18.02
CA GLU A 432 22.39 40.78 18.79
C GLU A 432 23.69 41.43 18.24
N ASP A 433 23.50 42.64 17.74
CA ASP A 433 24.49 43.66 17.37
C ASP A 433 25.48 43.93 18.53
N PRO A 434 26.82 43.93 18.32
CA PRO A 434 27.78 44.03 19.40
C PRO A 434 28.00 45.49 19.80
N MET A 435 27.05 46.16 20.46
CA MET A 435 27.33 47.42 21.17
C MET A 435 26.18 47.89 22.10
N ARG A 436 25.99 47.24 23.26
CA ARG A 436 25.57 47.96 24.50
C ARG A 436 25.74 47.12 25.78
N ASN A 437 26.80 47.43 26.52
CA ASN A 437 26.94 47.08 27.93
C ASN A 437 25.81 47.71 28.77
N LYS A 438 25.02 46.88 29.48
CA LYS A 438 24.63 47.08 30.90
C LYS A 438 23.86 45.87 31.46
N PRO A 439 24.13 45.45 32.73
CA PRO A 439 23.57 44.23 33.31
C PRO A 439 22.15 44.42 33.86
N CYS A 440 21.31 43.39 33.69
CA CYS A 440 20.02 43.25 34.37
C CYS A 440 20.22 42.97 35.86
N ASN A 441 19.71 43.86 36.71
CA ASN A 441 19.47 43.58 38.12
C ASN A 441 18.19 42.76 38.27
N SER A 442 18.28 41.73 39.09
CA SER A 442 17.20 40.97 39.70
C SER A 442 16.21 41.83 40.48
N ALA A 443 14.90 41.58 40.35
CA ALA A 443 13.95 41.59 41.48
C ALA A 443 12.55 41.08 41.08
N ASN A 444 12.04 40.21 41.96
CA ASN A 444 10.69 39.65 42.08
C ASN A 444 9.52 40.62 41.90
N LEU A 445 8.41 40.12 41.33
CA LEU A 445 7.15 39.81 42.05
C LEU A 445 6.20 39.00 41.18
#